data_AF-A0A0K8RP08-F1
#
_entry.id   AF-A0A0K8RP08-F1
#
_cell.length_a   1.000
_cell.length_b   1.000
_cell.length_c   1.000
_cell.angle_alpha   90.00
_cell.angle_beta   90.00
_cell.angle_gamma   90.00
#
_symmetry.space_group_name_H-M   'P 1'
#
loop_
_entity.id
_entity.type
_entity.pdbx_description
1 polymer ?
#
loop_
_entity_poly.entity_id
_entity_poly.type
_entity_poly.pdbx_seq_one_letter_code
_entity_poly.pdbx_strand_id
1 'polypeptide(L)'
;GGAALGAHLHGHTTERNQEDSRKNMKHVLALALALVAVAVALPRAKRAAYELPDGVEFLVGSVKTSFTCPAKNGYFADVDNNCQIFHVCNVVSKDDGSTEVQQYSFLCGNQTVFNQFSLTCALPEDAIPCRSSQDFFYLNDRIGQEKVNLHDESDLQRAVPLIPRYQQAPFKA
;
A
#
# COMPACT_ATOMS: atom_id res chain seq x y z
N GLY A 1 20.72 -16.67 81.24
CA GLY A 1 19.25 -16.60 81.26
C GLY A 1 18.79 -15.71 80.12
N GLY A 2 17.77 -16.16 79.39
CA GLY A 2 17.26 -15.61 78.12
C GLY A 2 16.72 -14.17 78.22
N ALA A 3 16.78 -13.38 77.15
CA ALA A 3 15.99 -13.45 75.91
C ALA A 3 14.59 -12.85 76.08
N ALA A 4 14.36 -11.70 75.44
CA ALA A 4 13.20 -11.38 74.58
C ALA A 4 13.04 -9.86 74.44
N LEU A 5 13.34 -9.30 73.26
CA LEU A 5 12.66 -8.12 72.69
C LEU A 5 13.26 -7.84 71.30
N GLY A 6 12.62 -8.35 70.24
CA GLY A 6 13.11 -8.17 68.88
C GLY A 6 12.23 -8.82 67.82
N ALA A 7 10.94 -8.48 67.76
CA ALA A 7 10.08 -8.89 66.65
C ALA A 7 8.97 -7.86 66.42
N HIS A 8 9.29 -6.71 65.81
CA HIS A 8 8.23 -5.83 65.26
C HIS A 8 8.61 -4.91 64.09
N LEU A 9 9.60 -5.23 63.25
CA LEU A 9 9.95 -4.35 62.10
C LEU A 9 10.07 -5.00 60.71
N HIS A 10 9.89 -6.31 60.55
CA HIS A 10 10.09 -6.98 59.24
C HIS A 10 8.84 -7.09 58.34
N GLY A 11 7.67 -6.59 58.76
CA GLY A 11 6.41 -6.72 57.99
C GLY A 11 6.04 -5.52 57.09
N HIS A 12 6.58 -4.32 57.35
CA HIS A 12 6.08 -3.09 56.70
C HIS A 12 6.75 -2.72 55.37
N THR A 13 7.93 -3.25 55.07
CA THR A 13 8.72 -2.88 53.90
C THR A 13 8.28 -3.62 52.63
N THR A 14 7.87 -4.89 52.77
CA THR A 14 7.46 -5.77 51.65
C THR A 14 6.10 -5.37 51.10
N GLU A 15 5.14 -5.01 51.96
CA GLU A 15 3.80 -4.55 51.57
C GLU A 15 3.85 -3.20 50.85
N ARG A 16 4.68 -2.26 51.33
CA ARG A 16 4.85 -0.94 50.71
C ARG A 16 5.46 -1.05 49.30
N ASN A 17 6.46 -1.91 49.12
CA ASN A 17 7.08 -2.17 47.80
C ASN A 17 6.12 -2.87 46.83
N GLN A 18 5.25 -3.76 47.33
CA GLN A 18 4.24 -4.44 46.52
C GLN A 18 3.07 -3.52 46.13
N GLU A 19 2.70 -2.60 47.01
CA GLU A 19 1.69 -1.57 46.75
C GLU A 19 2.20 -0.51 45.75
N ASP A 20 3.48 -0.10 45.86
CA ASP A 20 4.12 0.81 44.89
C ASP A 20 4.28 0.15 43.52
N SER A 21 4.68 -1.13 43.47
CA SER A 21 4.76 -1.87 42.19
C SER A 21 3.37 -2.05 41.55
N ARG A 22 2.33 -2.29 42.34
CA ARG A 22 0.94 -2.38 41.85
C ARG A 22 0.42 -1.02 41.38
N LYS A 23 0.78 0.06 42.08
CA LYS A 23 0.43 1.43 41.72
C LYS A 23 1.12 1.85 40.42
N ASN A 24 2.40 1.54 40.27
CA ASN A 24 3.18 1.75 39.05
C ASN A 24 2.62 0.93 37.87
N MET A 25 2.28 -0.35 38.08
CA MET A 25 1.63 -1.18 37.06
C MET A 25 0.26 -0.61 36.63
N LYS A 26 -0.54 -0.10 37.58
CA LYS A 26 -1.81 0.57 37.27
C LYS A 26 -1.62 1.84 36.46
N HIS A 27 -0.60 2.65 36.79
CA HIS A 27 -0.27 3.86 36.03
C HIS A 27 0.24 3.53 34.62
N VAL A 28 1.08 2.51 34.46
CA VAL A 28 1.55 2.03 33.15
C VAL A 28 0.39 1.51 32.30
N LEU A 29 -0.50 0.71 32.90
CA LEU A 29 -1.68 0.19 32.19
C LEU A 29 -2.63 1.33 31.79
N ALA A 30 -2.86 2.30 32.68
CA ALA A 30 -3.68 3.47 32.38
C ALA A 30 -3.09 4.32 31.25
N LEU A 31 -1.77 4.56 31.25
CA LEU A 31 -1.06 5.26 30.17
C LEU A 31 -1.13 4.49 28.85
N ALA A 32 -0.93 3.18 28.87
CA ALA A 32 -1.04 2.34 27.68
C ALA A 32 -2.45 2.35 27.09
N LEU A 33 -3.48 2.25 27.94
CA LEU A 33 -4.88 2.34 27.53
C LEU A 33 -5.21 3.73 26.96
N ALA A 34 -4.68 4.79 27.57
CA ALA A 34 -4.85 6.15 27.07
C ALA A 34 -4.18 6.34 25.69
N LEU A 35 -2.96 5.81 25.49
CA LEU A 35 -2.27 5.86 24.20
C LEU A 35 -3.02 5.09 23.10
N VAL A 36 -3.55 3.90 23.42
CA VAL A 36 -4.37 3.13 22.48
C VAL A 36 -5.66 3.89 22.15
N ALA A 37 -6.34 4.46 23.15
CA ALA A 37 -7.55 5.25 22.92
C ALA A 37 -7.29 6.46 22.01
N VAL A 38 -6.17 7.16 22.20
CA VAL A 38 -5.74 8.27 21.34
C VAL A 38 -5.46 7.77 19.92
N ALA A 39 -4.72 6.67 19.75
CA ALA A 39 -4.41 6.10 18.44
C ALA A 39 -5.66 5.66 17.65
N VAL A 40 -6.70 5.18 18.35
CA VAL A 40 -7.99 4.79 17.75
C VAL A 40 -8.86 6.01 17.42
N ALA A 41 -8.75 7.10 18.18
CA ALA A 41 -9.50 8.34 17.98
C ALA A 41 -8.94 9.24 16.87
N LEU A 42 -7.70 9.00 16.41
CA LEU A 42 -7.16 9.70 15.25
C LEU A 42 -8.04 9.45 14.02
N PRO A 43 -8.45 10.49 13.28
CA PRO A 43 -9.22 10.30 12.06
C PRO A 43 -8.40 9.48 11.07
N ARG A 44 -8.81 8.24 10.82
CA ARG A 44 -8.32 7.50 9.65
C ARG A 44 -8.86 8.23 8.42
N ALA A 45 -7.96 8.79 7.61
CA ALA A 45 -8.33 9.24 6.28
C ALA A 45 -9.03 8.06 5.59
N LYS A 46 -10.31 8.24 5.23
CA LYS A 46 -11.04 7.24 4.45
C LYS A 46 -10.35 7.19 3.09
N ARG A 47 -9.53 6.16 2.87
CA ARG A 47 -8.94 5.89 1.55
C ARG A 47 -10.10 5.60 0.59
N ALA A 48 -10.25 6.37 -0.48
CA ALA A 48 -11.14 6.07 -1.61
C ALA A 48 -10.60 4.91 -2.48
N ALA A 49 -9.68 4.11 -1.94
CA ALA A 49 -9.08 2.99 -2.63
C ALA A 49 -10.14 1.91 -2.88
N TYR A 50 -10.20 1.42 -4.12
CA TYR A 50 -11.15 0.39 -4.56
C TYR A 50 -12.63 0.80 -4.49
N GLU A 51 -12.93 2.10 -4.56
CA GLU A 51 -14.27 2.57 -4.93
C GLU A 51 -14.51 2.27 -6.43
N LEU A 52 -14.94 1.04 -6.71
CA LEU A 52 -15.24 0.53 -8.05
C LEU A 52 -16.77 0.54 -8.28
N PRO A 53 -17.22 0.46 -9.55
CA PRO A 53 -18.65 0.34 -9.84
C PRO A 53 -19.28 -0.90 -9.20
N ASP A 54 -20.55 -0.80 -8.80
CA ASP A 54 -21.31 -1.92 -8.24
C ASP A 54 -21.29 -3.13 -9.18
N GLY A 55 -20.99 -4.31 -8.62
CA GLY A 55 -20.96 -5.57 -9.37
C GLY A 55 -19.68 -5.80 -10.18
N VAL A 56 -18.61 -5.03 -9.94
CA VAL A 56 -17.29 -5.29 -10.54
C VAL A 56 -16.81 -6.73 -10.31
N GLU A 57 -17.20 -7.35 -9.19
CA GLU A 57 -16.83 -8.71 -8.84
C GLU A 57 -17.40 -9.75 -9.82
N PHE A 58 -18.49 -9.43 -10.53
CA PHE A 58 -19.00 -10.30 -11.60
C PHE A 58 -18.09 -10.31 -12.83
N LEU A 59 -17.26 -9.28 -13.00
CA LEU A 59 -16.34 -9.15 -14.12
C LEU A 59 -14.94 -9.69 -13.78
N VAL A 60 -14.43 -9.38 -12.58
CA VAL A 60 -13.05 -9.69 -12.20
C VAL A 60 -12.90 -10.76 -11.11
N GLY A 61 -14.02 -11.26 -10.58
CA GLY A 61 -14.03 -12.12 -9.41
C GLY A 61 -13.77 -11.35 -8.12
N SER A 62 -13.25 -12.04 -7.10
CA SER A 62 -12.95 -11.41 -5.82
C SER A 62 -11.79 -10.42 -5.93
N VAL A 63 -12.09 -9.14 -5.69
CA VAL A 63 -11.09 -8.07 -5.69
C VAL A 63 -10.18 -8.17 -4.47
N LYS A 64 -8.87 -8.26 -4.70
CA LYS A 64 -7.86 -8.16 -3.64
C LYS A 64 -7.54 -6.69 -3.39
N THR A 65 -7.57 -6.25 -2.13
CA THR A 65 -7.37 -4.84 -1.77
C THR A 65 -5.99 -4.56 -1.16
N SER A 66 -4.98 -5.31 -1.60
CA SER A 66 -3.61 -5.26 -1.06
C SER A 66 -2.75 -4.13 -1.63
N PHE A 67 -3.09 -3.58 -2.80
CA PHE A 67 -2.31 -2.51 -3.40
C PHE A 67 -2.38 -1.22 -2.56
N THR A 68 -1.21 -0.61 -2.35
CA THR A 68 -1.08 0.72 -1.76
C THR A 68 -0.22 1.58 -2.66
N CYS A 69 -0.74 2.77 -3.01
CA CYS A 69 0.02 3.75 -3.78
C CYS A 69 1.40 4.05 -3.13
N PRO A 70 2.48 4.05 -3.92
CA PRO A 70 3.75 4.59 -3.46
C PRO A 70 3.62 6.11 -3.26
N ALA A 71 4.59 6.72 -2.56
CA ALA A 71 4.69 8.17 -2.40
C ALA A 71 5.15 8.86 -3.71
N LYS A 72 4.44 8.59 -4.81
CA LYS A 72 4.77 9.01 -6.17
C LYS A 72 3.50 9.13 -7.02
N ASN A 73 3.49 10.12 -7.91
CA ASN A 73 2.46 10.27 -8.93
C ASN A 73 2.58 9.19 -10.01
N GLY A 74 1.45 8.65 -10.48
CA GLY A 74 1.46 7.78 -11.65
C GLY A 74 0.32 6.78 -11.72
N TYR A 75 0.41 5.91 -12.72
CA TYR A 75 -0.51 4.83 -13.02
C TYR A 75 0.16 3.49 -12.72
N PHE A 76 -0.49 2.66 -11.92
CA PHE A 76 0.08 1.44 -11.38
C PHE A 76 -0.84 0.25 -11.65
N ALA A 77 -0.29 -0.77 -12.30
CA ALA A 77 -0.99 -2.03 -12.52
C ALA A 77 -1.23 -2.75 -11.19
N ASP A 78 -2.45 -3.22 -10.96
CA ASP A 78 -2.74 -4.09 -9.82
C ASP A 78 -2.44 -5.55 -10.21
N VAL A 79 -1.21 -5.98 -9.91
CA VAL A 79 -0.74 -7.34 -10.22
C VAL A 79 -1.53 -8.41 -9.44
N ASP A 80 -2.01 -8.08 -8.24
CA ASP A 80 -2.76 -9.02 -7.41
C ASP A 80 -4.16 -9.32 -7.99
N ASN A 81 -4.70 -8.39 -8.79
CA ASN A 81 -5.94 -8.49 -9.55
C ASN A 81 -5.71 -8.73 -11.05
N ASN A 82 -4.62 -9.41 -11.42
CA ASN A 82 -4.30 -9.79 -12.80
C ASN A 82 -4.27 -8.61 -13.79
N CYS A 83 -3.95 -7.40 -13.30
CA CYS A 83 -3.95 -6.15 -14.07
C CYS A 83 -5.28 -5.80 -14.72
N GLN A 84 -6.39 -6.43 -14.31
CA GLN A 84 -7.74 -6.01 -14.71
C GLN A 84 -8.13 -4.71 -14.00
N ILE A 85 -7.54 -4.46 -12.84
CA ILE A 85 -7.61 -3.20 -12.09
C ILE A 85 -6.27 -2.47 -12.21
N PHE A 86 -6.32 -1.14 -12.25
CA PHE A 86 -5.16 -0.28 -12.10
C PHE A 86 -5.48 0.88 -11.17
N HIS A 87 -4.43 1.54 -10.68
CA HIS A 87 -4.56 2.65 -9.75
C HIS A 87 -3.90 3.90 -10.30
N VAL A 88 -4.55 5.04 -10.12
CA VAL A 88 -3.93 6.36 -10.26
C VAL A 88 -3.60 6.86 -8.87
N CYS A 89 -2.31 7.15 -8.66
CA CYS A 89 -1.79 7.69 -7.42
C CYS A 89 -1.44 9.15 -7.61
N ASN A 90 -1.99 10.02 -6.76
CA ASN A 90 -1.75 11.46 -6.78
C ASN A 90 -1.24 11.93 -5.42
N VAL A 91 -0.03 12.47 -5.41
CA VAL A 91 0.64 13.06 -4.27
C VAL A 91 0.18 14.51 -4.16
N VAL A 92 -0.62 14.80 -3.15
CA VAL A 92 -1.16 16.14 -2.88
C VAL A 92 -0.49 16.75 -1.66
N SER A 93 -0.12 18.03 -1.78
CA SER A 93 0.36 18.81 -0.64
C SER A 93 -0.84 19.45 0.07
N LYS A 94 -0.86 19.37 1.39
CA LYS A 94 -1.87 20.02 2.23
C LYS A 94 -1.39 21.37 2.72
N ASP A 95 -2.33 22.20 3.16
CA ASP A 95 -2.07 23.53 3.71
C ASP A 95 -1.16 23.50 4.96
N ASP A 96 -1.15 22.39 5.69
CA ASP A 96 -0.28 22.17 6.87
C ASP A 96 1.16 21.73 6.50
N GLY A 97 1.49 21.67 5.21
CA GLY A 97 2.79 21.24 4.70
C GLY A 97 2.99 19.72 4.68
N SER A 98 2.01 18.92 5.14
CA SER A 98 2.05 17.47 5.00
C SER A 98 1.67 17.04 3.59
N THR A 99 2.03 15.81 3.24
CA THR A 99 1.70 15.20 1.95
C THR A 99 0.73 14.04 2.16
N GLU A 100 -0.29 13.97 1.33
CA GLU A 100 -1.19 12.81 1.24
C GLU A 100 -1.09 12.18 -0.14
N VAL A 101 -1.22 10.86 -0.19
CA VAL A 101 -1.30 10.12 -1.45
C VAL A 101 -2.74 9.68 -1.64
N GLN A 102 -3.41 10.27 -2.62
CA GLN A 102 -4.74 9.88 -3.06
C GLN A 102 -4.62 8.68 -4.01
N GLN A 103 -5.43 7.66 -3.77
CA GLN A 103 -5.50 6.45 -4.58
C GLN A 103 -6.87 6.34 -5.22
N TYR A 104 -6.90 6.26 -6.55
CA TYR A 104 -8.09 6.04 -7.35
C TYR A 104 -7.97 4.70 -8.06
N SER A 105 -8.98 3.84 -7.97
CA SER A 105 -8.96 2.51 -8.59
C SER A 105 -9.86 2.48 -9.81
N PHE A 106 -9.42 1.82 -10.88
CA PHE A 106 -10.14 1.74 -12.13
C PHE A 106 -10.12 0.31 -12.67
N LEU A 107 -11.21 -0.09 -13.30
CA LEU A 107 -11.33 -1.34 -14.04
C LEU A 107 -11.04 -1.11 -15.53
N CYS A 108 -10.21 -1.96 -16.13
CA CYS A 108 -10.09 -2.04 -17.59
C CYS A 108 -11.33 -2.71 -18.21
N GLY A 109 -11.97 -2.02 -19.15
CA GLY A 109 -13.18 -2.51 -19.82
C GLY A 109 -12.91 -3.54 -20.92
N ASN A 110 -13.97 -4.16 -21.45
CA ASN A 110 -13.93 -5.01 -22.66
C ASN A 110 -12.87 -6.13 -22.64
N GLN A 111 -12.69 -6.81 -21.50
CA GLN A 111 -11.71 -7.90 -21.31
C GLN A 111 -10.25 -7.48 -21.55
N THR A 112 -9.94 -6.19 -21.44
CA THR A 112 -8.57 -5.67 -21.52
C THR A 112 -7.87 -5.75 -20.18
N VAL A 113 -6.54 -5.64 -20.21
CA VAL A 113 -5.69 -5.55 -19.02
C VAL A 113 -4.86 -4.28 -19.08
N PHE A 114 -4.52 -3.72 -17.93
CA PHE A 114 -3.68 -2.55 -17.84
C PHE A 114 -2.24 -2.90 -18.24
N ASN A 115 -1.79 -2.32 -19.34
CA ASN A 115 -0.44 -2.44 -19.83
C ASN A 115 0.44 -1.37 -19.19
N GLN A 116 1.22 -1.76 -18.18
CA GLN A 116 2.09 -0.82 -17.48
C GLN A 116 3.15 -0.18 -18.39
N PHE A 117 3.54 -0.84 -19.48
CA PHE A 117 4.43 -0.25 -20.47
C PHE A 117 3.76 0.95 -21.15
N SER A 118 2.57 0.80 -21.74
CA SER A 118 1.90 1.90 -22.44
C SER A 118 1.11 2.85 -21.53
N LEU A 119 0.95 2.52 -20.25
CA LEU A 119 0.09 3.23 -19.28
C LEU A 119 -1.39 3.29 -19.70
N THR A 120 -1.86 2.26 -20.42
CA THR A 120 -3.23 2.19 -20.93
C THR A 120 -3.78 0.77 -20.80
N CYS A 121 -5.10 0.61 -20.84
CA CYS A 121 -5.70 -0.71 -21.03
C CYS A 121 -5.48 -1.18 -22.47
N ALA A 122 -5.08 -2.44 -22.64
CA ALA A 122 -4.82 -3.07 -23.93
C ALA A 122 -5.30 -4.53 -23.93
N LEU A 123 -5.44 -5.12 -25.11
CA LEU A 123 -5.69 -6.56 -25.21
C LEU A 123 -4.51 -7.33 -24.61
N PRO A 124 -4.72 -8.49 -23.97
CA PRO A 124 -3.64 -9.26 -23.35
C PRO A 124 -2.49 -9.61 -24.31
N GLU A 125 -2.76 -9.81 -25.60
CA GLU A 125 -1.75 -10.06 -26.63
C GLU A 125 -0.90 -8.83 -27.00
N ASP A 126 -1.42 -7.63 -26.74
CA ASP A 126 -0.78 -6.34 -26.99
C ASP A 126 -0.11 -5.74 -25.74
N ALA A 127 -0.32 -6.37 -24.57
CA ALA A 127 0.22 -5.93 -23.30
C ALA A 127 1.47 -6.72 -22.89
N ILE A 128 2.34 -6.12 -22.08
CA ILE A 128 3.34 -6.90 -21.36
C ILE A 128 2.64 -7.85 -20.37
N PRO A 129 3.24 -9.00 -20.02
CA PRO A 129 2.65 -9.91 -19.04
C PRO A 129 2.47 -9.20 -17.70
N CYS A 130 1.27 -9.30 -17.10
CA CYS A 130 0.91 -8.57 -15.88
C CYS A 130 1.94 -8.69 -14.74
N ARG A 131 2.54 -9.88 -14.56
CA ARG A 131 3.59 -10.11 -13.55
C ARG A 131 4.85 -9.24 -13.73
N SER A 132 5.11 -8.79 -14.96
CA SER A 132 6.27 -7.95 -15.32
C SER A 132 5.95 -6.47 -15.18
N SER A 133 4.70 -6.10 -14.86
CA SER A 133 4.29 -4.69 -14.78
C SER A 133 5.14 -3.89 -13.79
N GLN A 134 5.48 -4.46 -12.64
CA GLN A 134 6.27 -3.76 -11.62
C GLN A 134 7.64 -3.29 -12.16
N ASP A 135 8.24 -4.03 -13.11
CA ASP A 135 9.51 -3.67 -13.74
C ASP A 135 9.42 -2.39 -14.59
N PHE A 136 8.21 -1.96 -14.94
CA PHE A 136 7.92 -0.76 -15.74
C PHE A 136 7.37 0.42 -14.92
N PHE A 137 7.28 0.31 -13.59
CA PHE A 137 6.78 1.40 -12.74
C PHE A 137 7.64 2.69 -12.81
N TYR A 138 8.90 2.59 -13.25
CA TYR A 138 9.76 3.76 -13.48
C TYR A 138 9.24 4.67 -14.60
N LEU A 139 8.44 4.16 -15.55
CA LEU A 139 7.87 4.99 -16.63
C LEU A 139 6.98 6.11 -16.09
N ASN A 140 6.38 5.91 -14.92
CA ASN A 140 5.60 6.94 -14.24
C ASN A 140 6.41 8.21 -13.91
N ASP A 141 7.75 8.12 -13.78
CA ASP A 141 8.58 9.30 -13.50
C ASP A 141 8.61 10.28 -14.68
N ARG A 142 8.27 9.83 -15.89
CA ARG A 142 8.31 10.64 -17.12
C ARG A 142 6.98 11.33 -17.42
N ILE A 143 5.92 11.01 -16.68
CA ILE A 143 4.60 11.60 -16.87
C ILE A 143 4.66 13.10 -16.52
N GLY A 144 4.14 13.93 -17.43
CA GLY A 144 4.07 15.39 -17.23
C GLY A 144 5.40 16.12 -17.41
N GLN A 145 6.49 15.43 -17.79
CA GLN A 145 7.75 16.08 -18.13
C GLN A 145 7.70 16.62 -19.57
N GLU A 146 7.91 17.92 -19.72
CA GLU A 146 8.01 18.54 -21.03
C GLU A 146 9.28 18.04 -21.77
N LYS A 147 9.14 17.70 -23.06
CA LYS A 147 10.23 17.25 -23.95
C LYS A 147 10.83 15.88 -23.64
N VAL A 148 10.22 15.10 -22.75
CA VAL A 148 10.61 13.72 -22.49
C VAL A 148 9.60 12.79 -23.15
N ASN A 149 10.08 11.88 -23.99
CA ASN A 149 9.23 10.81 -24.52
C ASN A 149 8.94 9.81 -23.41
N LEU A 150 7.70 9.32 -23.35
CA LEU A 150 7.33 8.28 -22.39
C LEU A 150 8.20 7.04 -22.56
N HIS A 151 8.48 6.66 -23.80
CA HIS A 151 9.32 5.52 -24.17
C HIS A 151 10.54 5.94 -24.98
N ASP A 152 11.66 5.31 -24.70
CA ASP A 152 12.90 5.35 -25.47
C ASP A 152 13.22 3.97 -26.07
N GLU A 153 14.31 3.87 -26.83
CA GLU A 153 14.73 2.61 -27.48
C GLU A 153 15.00 1.49 -26.47
N SER A 154 15.52 1.81 -25.28
CA SER A 154 15.81 0.84 -24.24
C SER A 154 14.53 0.27 -23.62
N ASP A 155 13.47 1.08 -23.52
CA ASP A 155 12.18 0.61 -23.04
C ASP A 155 11.53 -0.32 -24.06
N LEU A 156 11.64 0.00 -25.35
CA LEU A 156 11.17 -0.86 -26.43
C LEU A 156 11.92 -2.20 -26.44
N GLN A 157 13.24 -2.18 -26.30
CA GLN A 157 14.05 -3.40 -26.21
C GLN A 157 13.65 -4.30 -25.03
N ARG A 158 13.17 -3.70 -23.93
CA ARG A 158 12.64 -4.45 -22.78
C ARG A 158 11.22 -4.97 -22.99
N ALA A 159 10.33 -4.15 -23.57
CA ALA A 159 8.91 -4.48 -23.69
C ALA A 159 8.59 -5.40 -24.87
N VAL A 160 9.16 -5.14 -26.05
CA VAL A 160 8.85 -5.87 -27.29
C VAL A 160 9.01 -7.39 -27.15
N PRO A 161 10.10 -7.92 -26.54
CA PRO A 161 10.24 -9.36 -26.36
C PRO A 161 9.21 -9.97 -25.40
N LEU A 162 8.53 -9.17 -24.58
CA LEU A 162 7.53 -9.65 -23.61
C LEU A 162 6.12 -9.65 -24.18
N ILE A 163 5.83 -8.83 -25.20
CA ILE A 163 4.48 -8.67 -25.76
C ILE A 163 4.15 -9.87 -26.67
N PRO A 164 3.12 -10.67 -26.36
CA PRO A 164 2.82 -11.91 -27.07
C PRO A 164 2.63 -11.74 -28.58
N ARG A 165 2.00 -10.65 -29.02
CA ARG A 165 1.74 -10.40 -30.44
C ARG A 165 3.00 -10.33 -31.30
N TYR A 166 4.11 -9.82 -30.75
CA TYR A 166 5.38 -9.74 -31.49
C TYR A 166 6.14 -11.06 -31.50
N GLN A 167 5.80 -12.01 -30.62
CA GLN A 167 6.40 -13.34 -30.61
C GLN A 167 5.75 -14.29 -31.63
N GLN A 168 4.50 -14.05 -32.01
CA GLN A 168 3.71 -14.97 -32.83
C GLN A 168 3.82 -14.73 -34.35
N ALA A 169 4.51 -13.68 -34.79
CA ALA A 169 4.68 -13.39 -36.21
C ALA A 169 6.09 -13.78 -36.68
N PRO A 170 6.26 -14.84 -37.51
CA PRO A 170 7.35 -14.83 -38.46
C PRO A 170 6.99 -13.73 -39.46
N PHE A 171 7.73 -12.63 -39.46
CA PHE A 171 7.69 -11.67 -40.57
C PHE A 171 8.19 -12.42 -41.81
N LYS A 172 7.26 -13.02 -42.58
CA LYS A 172 7.54 -13.37 -43.96
C LYS A 172 7.47 -12.06 -44.73
N ALA A 173 8.63 -11.49 -44.99
CA ALA A 173 8.83 -10.54 -46.08
C ALA A 173 8.45 -11.18 -47.41
#